data_AF-A0A7J8RYD1-F1
#
_entry.id   AF-A0A7J8RYD1-F1
#
_cell.length_a   1.000
_cell.length_b   1.000
_cell.length_c   1.000
_cell.angle_alpha   90.00
_cell.angle_beta   90.00
_cell.angle_gamma   90.00
#
_symmetry.space_group_name_H-M   'P 1'
#
loop_
_entity.id
_entity.type
_entity.pdbx_description
1 polymer ?
#
loop_
_entity_poly.entity_id
_entity_poly.type
_entity_poly.pdbx_seq_one_letter_code
_entity_poly.pdbx_strand_id
1 'polypeptide(L)'
;MLEQDLFWEDEARREAVEWMLEVNAHYGFTTLTTMLFVNYLDRFLSSFYFQRDKPLMIHRVAITCLSLAAKVEETHGQNMFEAKTIQRMELLVLLTLKWKMLPITPLSFLDHIIRRLGLQTHLHREFLKRWEHLFLFVISGK
;
A
#
# COMPACT_ATOMS: atom_id res chain seq x y z
N MET A 1 15.67 23.55 -3.52
CA MET A 1 14.19 23.51 -3.41
C MET A 1 13.69 22.12 -3.80
N LEU A 2 13.97 21.64 -5.02
CA LEU A 2 13.58 20.29 -5.46
C LEU A 2 14.19 19.13 -4.64
N GLU A 3 15.44 19.25 -4.18
CA GLU A 3 16.08 18.18 -3.37
C GLU A 3 15.51 18.05 -1.96
N GLN A 4 15.06 19.16 -1.35
CA GLN A 4 14.41 19.11 -0.03
C GLN A 4 13.02 18.50 -0.12
N ASP A 5 12.31 18.72 -1.23
CA ASP A 5 11.00 18.14 -1.48
C ASP A 5 11.09 16.62 -1.69
N LEU A 6 12.07 16.16 -2.46
CA LEU A 6 12.34 14.73 -2.67
C LEU A 6 12.72 14.02 -1.36
N PHE A 7 13.60 14.65 -0.57
CA PHE A 7 14.00 14.10 0.73
C PHE A 7 12.82 13.99 1.71
N TRP A 8 11.92 14.98 1.71
CA TRP A 8 10.71 14.95 2.55
C TRP A 8 9.74 13.86 2.11
N GLU A 9 9.57 13.65 0.80
CA GLU A 9 8.74 12.56 0.26
C GLU A 9 9.28 11.18 0.64
N ASP A 10 10.59 10.96 0.57
CA ASP A 10 11.23 9.70 0.96
C ASP A 10 11.08 9.42 2.47
N GLU A 11 11.26 10.44 3.31
CA GLU A 11 11.11 10.33 4.77
C GLU A 11 9.66 10.02 5.15
N ALA A 12 8.71 10.78 4.60
CA ALA A 12 7.27 10.62 4.88
C ALA A 12 6.74 9.26 4.40
N ARG A 13 7.23 8.80 3.25
CA ARG A 13 6.95 7.45 2.75
C ARG A 13 7.47 6.39 3.70
N ARG A 14 8.73 6.51 4.16
CA ARG A 14 9.33 5.54 5.08
C ARG A 14 8.53 5.42 6.37
N GLU A 15 8.21 6.55 7.00
CA GLU A 15 7.42 6.59 8.25
C GLU A 15 6.04 5.93 8.08
N ALA A 16 5.33 6.24 6.98
CA ALA A 16 4.02 5.64 6.71
C ALA A 16 4.09 4.13 6.48
N VAL A 17 5.16 3.63 5.88
CA VAL A 17 5.35 2.20 5.63
C VAL A 17 5.77 1.47 6.90
N GLU A 18 6.65 2.04 7.73
CA GLU A 18 6.97 1.51 9.05
C GLU A 18 5.72 1.36 9.92
N TRP A 19 4.89 2.41 9.96
CA TRP A 19 3.59 2.37 10.63
C TRP A 19 2.69 1.25 10.10
N MET A 20 2.63 1.05 8.78
CA MET A 20 1.85 -0.05 8.20
C MET A 20 2.35 -1.42 8.63
N LEU A 21 3.67 -1.62 8.76
CA LEU A 21 4.22 -2.89 9.23
C LEU A 21 3.84 -3.17 10.69
N GLU A 22 3.86 -2.17 11.56
CA GLU A 22 3.40 -2.29 12.94
C GLU A 22 1.91 -2.66 13.01
N VAL A 23 1.08 -1.98 12.21
CA VAL A 23 -0.36 -2.28 12.10
C VAL A 23 -0.57 -3.70 11.56
N ASN A 24 0.17 -4.11 10.54
CA ASN A 24 0.07 -5.45 9.99
C ASN A 24 0.44 -6.53 11.03
N ALA A 25 1.45 -6.27 11.86
CA ALA A 25 1.82 -7.17 12.95
C ALA A 25 0.71 -7.29 14.02
N HIS A 26 -0.06 -6.24 14.25
CA HIS A 26 -1.17 -6.23 15.20
C HIS A 26 -2.45 -6.88 14.66
N TYR A 27 -2.83 -6.58 13.41
CA TYR A 27 -4.11 -7.02 12.82
C TYR A 27 -4.00 -8.28 11.95
N GLY A 28 -2.78 -8.68 11.57
CA GLY A 28 -2.53 -9.89 10.77
C GLY A 28 -3.09 -9.80 9.36
N PHE A 29 -3.02 -8.64 8.71
CA PHE A 29 -3.51 -8.49 7.33
C PHE A 29 -2.71 -9.35 6.35
N THR A 30 -3.32 -9.60 5.20
CA THR A 30 -2.66 -10.31 4.11
C THR A 30 -1.51 -9.49 3.53
N THR A 31 -0.53 -10.19 2.94
CA THR A 31 0.58 -9.54 2.19
C THR A 31 0.04 -8.66 1.06
N LEU A 32 -1.09 -9.03 0.44
CA LEU A 32 -1.75 -8.26 -0.61
C LEU A 32 -2.27 -6.91 -0.10
N THR A 33 -2.87 -6.86 1.08
CA THR A 33 -3.28 -5.60 1.73
C THR A 33 -2.11 -4.65 1.91
N THR A 34 -0.96 -5.16 2.36
CA THR A 34 0.26 -4.38 2.52
C THR A 34 0.82 -3.87 1.18
N MET A 35 0.74 -4.68 0.11
CA MET A 35 1.12 -4.26 -1.24
C MET A 35 0.20 -3.19 -1.81
N LEU A 36 -1.12 -3.33 -1.62
CA LEU A 36 -2.11 -2.34 -2.05
C LEU A 36 -1.92 -1.01 -1.31
N PHE A 37 -1.67 -1.06 0.00
CA PHE A 37 -1.35 0.12 0.80
C PHE A 37 -0.18 0.91 0.20
N VAL A 38 0.96 0.26 -0.04
CA VAL A 38 2.16 0.94 -0.58
C VAL A 38 1.91 1.44 -2.00
N ASN A 39 1.20 0.68 -2.83
CA ASN A 39 0.84 1.14 -4.16
C ASN A 39 -0.02 2.42 -4.12
N TYR A 40 -0.99 2.48 -3.22
CA TYR A 40 -1.85 3.65 -3.08
C TYR A 40 -1.08 4.86 -2.54
N LEU A 41 -0.22 4.63 -1.55
CA LEU A 41 0.63 5.65 -0.95
C LEU A 41 1.58 6.26 -1.99
N ASP A 42 2.34 5.44 -2.70
CA ASP A 42 3.30 5.89 -3.72
C ASP A 42 2.61 6.71 -4.82
N ARG A 43 1.45 6.24 -5.29
CA ARG A 43 0.65 6.95 -6.30
C ARG A 43 0.09 8.27 -5.78
N PHE A 44 -0.29 8.34 -4.51
CA PHE A 44 -0.77 9.57 -3.90
C PHE A 44 0.34 10.61 -3.73
N LEU A 45 1.50 10.19 -3.23
CA LEU A 45 2.69 11.03 -3.05
C LEU A 45 3.19 11.58 -4.40
N SER A 46 3.17 10.76 -5.45
CA SER A 46 3.51 11.19 -6.81
C SER A 46 2.50 12.18 -7.45
N SER A 47 1.38 12.47 -6.77
CA SER A 47 0.31 13.33 -7.31
C SER A 47 0.46 14.79 -6.89
N PHE A 48 0.02 15.70 -7.76
CA PHE A 48 0.00 17.14 -7.52
C PHE A 48 -0.81 17.60 -6.29
N TYR A 49 -1.67 16.73 -5.72
CA TYR A 49 -2.46 17.06 -4.52
C TYR A 49 -1.61 17.08 -3.24
N PHE A 50 -0.50 16.34 -3.19
CA PHE A 50 0.36 16.25 -2.01
C PHE A 50 1.23 17.51 -1.79
N GLN A 51 1.55 18.25 -2.85
CA GLN A 51 2.50 19.37 -2.79
C GLN A 51 2.02 20.59 -2.00
N ARG A 52 0.76 20.67 -1.56
CA ARG A 52 0.18 21.86 -0.91
C ARG A 52 0.20 21.84 0.62
N ASP A 53 0.09 20.68 1.28
CA ASP A 53 -0.08 20.57 2.75
C ASP A 53 0.77 19.40 3.33
N LYS A 54 2.09 19.47 3.14
CA LYS A 54 3.03 18.34 3.24
C LYS A 54 3.07 17.56 4.57
N PRO A 55 3.16 18.17 5.77
CA PRO A 55 3.42 17.38 6.99
C PRO A 55 2.16 16.77 7.65
N LEU A 56 1.00 17.43 7.58
CA LEU A 56 -0.23 16.95 8.25
C LEU A 56 -1.00 15.92 7.43
N MET A 57 -0.74 15.84 6.12
CA MET A 57 -1.47 14.94 5.23
C MET A 57 -0.97 13.50 5.29
N ILE A 58 0.32 13.25 5.52
CA ILE A 58 0.89 11.90 5.36
C ILE A 58 0.20 10.84 6.22
N HIS A 59 -0.01 11.11 7.51
CA HIS A 59 -0.67 10.18 8.42
C HIS A 59 -2.13 9.93 8.02
N ARG A 60 -2.84 10.97 7.57
CA ARG A 60 -4.23 10.86 7.09
C ARG A 60 -4.32 10.07 5.79
N VAL A 61 -3.37 10.28 4.88
CA VAL A 61 -3.22 9.52 3.63
C VAL A 61 -2.96 8.06 3.98
N ALA A 62 -2.01 7.77 4.88
CA ALA A 62 -1.69 6.40 5.29
C ALA A 62 -2.92 5.66 5.84
N ILE A 63 -3.65 6.24 6.79
CA ILE A 63 -4.89 5.65 7.31
C ILE A 63 -5.90 5.37 6.18
N THR A 64 -6.00 6.29 5.23
CA THR A 64 -6.93 6.19 4.11
C THR A 64 -6.51 5.08 3.13
N CYS A 65 -5.23 5.02 2.76
CA CYS A 65 -4.67 3.97 1.92
C CYS A 65 -4.87 2.60 2.57
N LEU A 66 -4.70 2.50 3.89
CA LEU A 66 -4.93 1.27 4.64
C LEU A 66 -6.40 0.88 4.63
N SER A 67 -7.31 1.82 4.95
CA SER A 67 -8.74 1.58 4.92
C SER A 67 -9.20 1.06 3.55
N LEU A 68 -8.71 1.70 2.47
CA LEU A 68 -9.01 1.27 1.11
C LEU A 68 -8.43 -0.10 0.78
N ALA A 69 -7.19 -0.39 1.19
CA ALA A 69 -6.56 -1.68 0.95
C ALA A 69 -7.32 -2.80 1.69
N ALA A 70 -7.65 -2.58 2.97
CA ALA A 70 -8.42 -3.51 3.77
C ALA A 70 -9.83 -3.73 3.19
N LYS A 71 -10.51 -2.69 2.70
CA LYS A 71 -11.83 -2.82 2.04
C LYS A 71 -11.79 -3.60 0.73
N VAL A 72 -10.64 -3.63 0.04
CA VAL A 72 -10.47 -4.32 -1.24
C VAL A 72 -10.13 -5.79 -1.04
N GLU A 73 -9.27 -6.11 -0.08
CA GLU A 73 -8.69 -7.46 0.07
C GLU A 73 -9.21 -8.22 1.30
N GLU A 74 -9.54 -7.54 2.40
CA GLU A 74 -9.89 -8.19 3.66
C GLU A 74 -11.40 -8.41 3.79
N THR A 75 -11.80 -9.65 4.10
CA THR A 75 -13.21 -10.06 4.26
C THR A 75 -13.97 -9.26 5.33
N HIS A 76 -13.25 -8.71 6.32
CA HIS A 76 -13.83 -7.93 7.43
C HIS A 76 -13.46 -6.43 7.38
N GLY A 77 -12.84 -5.94 6.30
CA GLY A 77 -12.30 -4.57 6.22
C GLY A 77 -13.36 -3.45 6.16
N GLN A 78 -14.62 -3.77 5.86
CA GLN A 78 -15.68 -2.76 5.66
C GLN A 78 -16.03 -1.96 6.92
N ASN A 79 -15.94 -2.56 8.11
CA ASN A 79 -16.42 -1.95 9.36
C ASN A 79 -15.29 -1.39 10.24
N MET A 80 -14.02 -1.54 9.84
CA MET A 80 -12.87 -1.21 10.69
C MET A 80 -12.53 0.29 10.74
N PHE A 81 -12.97 1.08 9.76
CA PHE A 81 -12.54 2.48 9.58
C PHE A 81 -13.72 3.44 9.29
N GLU A 82 -14.85 3.28 9.97
CA GLU A 82 -16.01 4.18 9.83
C GLU A 82 -15.83 5.49 10.62
N ALA A 83 -15.07 6.44 10.06
CA ALA A 83 -15.12 7.83 10.51
C ALA A 83 -15.46 8.75 9.33
N LYS A 84 -16.40 9.69 9.51
CA LYS A 84 -16.80 10.68 8.48
C LYS A 84 -15.62 11.45 7.87
N THR A 85 -14.55 11.63 8.64
CA THR A 85 -13.30 12.28 8.18
C THR A 85 -12.48 11.39 7.24
N ILE A 86 -12.50 10.07 7.44
CA ILE A 86 -11.82 9.09 6.59
C ILE A 86 -12.50 9.03 5.22
N GLN A 87 -13.83 9.05 5.15
CA GLN A 87 -14.59 8.97 3.89
C GLN A 87 -14.26 10.08 2.88
N ARG A 88 -14.03 11.32 3.35
CA ARG A 88 -13.65 12.44 2.44
C ARG A 88 -12.26 12.24 1.85
N MET A 89 -11.35 11.70 2.66
CA MET A 89 -9.99 11.41 2.23
C MET A 89 -9.96 10.17 1.32
N GLU A 90 -10.77 9.16 1.59
CA GLU A 90 -10.97 7.98 0.73
C GLU A 90 -11.37 8.41 -0.68
N LEU A 91 -12.32 9.35 -0.78
CA LEU A 91 -12.73 9.88 -2.08
C LEU A 91 -11.58 10.60 -2.80
N LEU A 92 -10.76 11.39 -2.09
CA LEU A 92 -9.60 12.07 -2.69
C LEU A 92 -8.56 11.06 -3.21
N VAL A 93 -8.27 10.03 -2.43
CA VAL A 93 -7.35 8.95 -2.82
C VAL A 93 -7.92 8.19 -4.01
N LEU A 94 -9.21 7.80 -3.99
CA LEU A 94 -9.88 7.14 -5.11
C LEU A 94 -9.84 7.95 -6.41
N LEU A 95 -10.07 9.26 -6.34
CA LEU A 95 -9.97 10.17 -7.48
C LEU A 95 -8.53 10.23 -8.02
N THR A 96 -7.54 10.32 -7.12
CA THR A 96 -6.11 10.30 -7.48
C THR A 96 -5.72 8.98 -8.15
N LEU A 97 -6.27 7.86 -7.64
CA LEU A 97 -6.06 6.53 -8.19
C LEU A 97 -6.89 6.27 -9.46
N LYS A 98 -7.74 7.22 -9.89
CA LYS A 98 -8.69 7.06 -11.00
C LYS A 98 -9.54 5.79 -10.86
N TRP A 99 -9.92 5.45 -9.62
CA TRP A 99 -10.67 4.24 -9.27
C TRP A 99 -9.97 2.90 -9.64
N LYS A 100 -8.67 2.93 -9.99
CA LYS A 100 -7.87 1.74 -10.28
C LYS A 100 -7.31 1.16 -8.98
N MET A 101 -8.17 0.46 -8.25
CA MET A 101 -7.90 -0.08 -6.91
C MET A 101 -7.17 -1.42 -6.93
N LEU A 102 -7.46 -2.29 -7.90
CA LEU A 102 -6.60 -3.42 -8.15
C LEU A 102 -5.60 -3.03 -9.24
N PRO A 103 -4.36 -2.61 -8.91
CA PRO A 103 -3.31 -2.62 -9.90
C PRO A 103 -3.19 -4.05 -10.44
N ILE A 104 -2.95 -4.19 -11.74
CA ILE A 104 -2.58 -5.48 -12.30
C ILE A 104 -1.21 -5.80 -11.71
N THR A 105 -1.18 -6.53 -10.61
CA THR A 105 0.06 -6.89 -9.95
C THR A 105 0.77 -7.95 -10.81
N PRO A 106 2.10 -7.95 -10.89
CA PRO A 106 2.84 -9.05 -11.48
C PRO A 106 2.40 -10.39 -10.89
N LEU A 107 1.91 -10.41 -9.64
CA LEU A 107 1.28 -11.56 -9.00
C LEU A 107 0.11 -12.16 -9.80
N SER A 108 -0.77 -11.34 -10.39
CA SER A 108 -1.90 -11.82 -11.21
C SER A 108 -1.42 -12.53 -12.48
N PHE A 109 -0.34 -12.02 -13.09
CA PHE A 109 0.31 -12.68 -14.22
C PHE A 109 1.10 -13.90 -13.77
N LEU A 110 1.72 -13.86 -12.59
CA LEU A 110 2.47 -14.98 -12.04
C LEU A 110 1.55 -16.14 -11.73
N ASP A 111 0.37 -15.94 -11.13
CA ASP A 111 -0.60 -17.04 -10.94
C ASP A 111 -0.98 -17.68 -12.29
N HIS A 112 -1.22 -16.85 -13.32
CA HIS A 112 -1.50 -17.34 -14.67
C HIS A 112 -0.31 -18.12 -15.28
N ILE A 113 0.91 -17.60 -15.16
CA ILE A 113 2.14 -18.21 -15.69
C ILE A 113 2.48 -19.49 -14.91
N ILE A 114 2.34 -19.50 -13.58
CA ILE A 114 2.61 -20.63 -12.69
C ILE A 114 1.66 -21.78 -13.00
N ARG A 115 0.35 -21.51 -13.13
CA ARG A 115 -0.63 -22.52 -13.55
C ARG A 115 -0.33 -23.08 -14.94
N ARG A 116 0.11 -22.22 -15.87
CA ARG A 116 0.41 -22.62 -17.25
C ARG A 116 1.71 -23.40 -17.39
N LEU A 117 2.69 -23.16 -16.50
CA LEU A 117 3.96 -23.88 -16.44
C LEU A 117 3.91 -25.13 -15.54
N GLY A 118 2.76 -25.43 -14.91
CA GLY A 118 2.61 -26.60 -14.03
C GLY A 118 3.45 -26.53 -12.75
N LEU A 119 3.96 -25.34 -12.43
CA LEU A 119 4.81 -25.11 -11.27
C LEU A 119 3.90 -25.08 -10.04
N GLN A 120 3.95 -26.13 -9.24
CA GLN A 120 3.11 -26.31 -8.05
C GLN A 120 3.24 -25.10 -7.10
N THR A 121 2.20 -24.91 -6.27
CA THR A 121 1.96 -23.88 -5.23
C THR A 121 3.16 -23.42 -4.39
N HIS A 122 4.24 -24.20 -4.35
CA HIS A 122 5.52 -23.85 -3.73
C HIS A 122 6.12 -22.55 -4.27
N LEU A 123 6.07 -22.29 -5.59
CA LEU A 123 6.66 -21.09 -6.17
C LEU A 123 5.88 -19.82 -5.83
N HIS A 124 4.55 -19.88 -5.75
CA HIS A 124 3.74 -18.73 -5.31
C HIS A 124 4.03 -18.40 -3.84
N ARG A 125 4.16 -19.43 -2.99
CA ARG A 125 4.49 -19.28 -1.58
C ARG A 125 5.93 -18.79 -1.37
N GLU A 126 6.89 -19.29 -2.13
CA GLU A 126 8.28 -18.82 -2.09
C GLU A 126 8.43 -17.42 -2.67
N PHE A 127 7.68 -17.07 -3.71
CA PHE A 127 7.68 -15.73 -4.27
C PHE A 127 7.05 -14.74 -3.30
N LEU A 128 5.92 -15.08 -2.66
CA LEU A 128 5.33 -14.28 -1.59
C LEU A 128 6.27 -14.13 -0.39
N LYS A 129 6.91 -15.21 0.08
CA LYS A 129 7.91 -15.13 1.16
C LYS A 129 9.11 -14.30 0.77
N ARG A 130 9.60 -14.46 -0.46
CA ARG A 130 10.73 -13.70 -0.99
C ARG A 130 10.35 -12.25 -1.21
N TRP A 131 9.11 -11.97 -1.55
CA TRP A 131 8.57 -10.61 -1.60
C TRP A 131 8.37 -10.03 -0.21
N GLU A 132 7.84 -10.75 0.78
CA GLU A 132 7.84 -10.30 2.18
C GLU A 132 9.26 -9.99 2.64
N HIS A 133 10.22 -10.87 2.37
CA HIS A 133 11.62 -10.64 2.70
C HIS A 133 12.23 -9.46 1.94
N LEU A 134 11.99 -9.32 0.63
CA LEU A 134 12.52 -8.23 -0.18
C LEU A 134 11.83 -6.90 0.15
N PHE A 135 10.56 -6.93 0.48
CA PHE A 135 9.77 -5.77 0.86
C PHE A 135 10.21 -5.30 2.25
N LEU A 136 10.30 -6.22 3.23
CA LEU A 136 10.88 -5.92 4.54
C LEU A 136 12.34 -5.46 4.41
N PHE A 137 13.14 -6.04 3.52
CA PHE A 137 14.53 -5.65 3.28
C PHE A 137 14.65 -4.25 2.65
N VAL A 138 13.84 -3.95 1.64
CA VAL A 138 13.80 -2.63 0.96
C VAL A 138 13.21 -1.56 1.88
N ILE A 139 12.30 -1.92 2.78
CA ILE A 139 11.70 -1.00 3.76
C ILE A 139 12.62 -0.79 4.97
N SER A 140 13.27 -1.83 5.48
CA SER A 140 14.15 -1.74 6.65
C SER A 140 15.55 -1.18 6.35
N GLY A 141 15.85 -0.80 5.11
CA GLY A 141 17.04 -0.01 4.78
C GLY A 141 18.34 -0.54 5.41
N LYS A 142 18.73 -1.78 5.06
CA LYS A 142 20.10 -2.27 5.21
C LYS A 142 20.64 -2.76 3.89
#